data_AF-A0A963V7S5-F1
#
_entry.id   AF-A0A963V7S5-F1
#
_cell.length_a   1.000
_cell.length_b   1.000
_cell.length_c   1.000
_cell.angle_alpha   90.00
_cell.angle_beta   90.00
_cell.angle_gamma   90.00
#
_symmetry.space_group_name_H-M   'P 1'
#
loop_
_entity.id
_entity.type
_entity.pdbx_description
1 polymer ?
#
loop_
_entity_poly.entity_id
_entity_poly.type
_entity_poly.pdbx_seq_one_letter_code
_entity_poly.pdbx_strand_id
1 'polypeptide(L)'
;MTELMANAPRLGPDAFEDLAGRHFGLSGTLVPLYSERDQNMLLRAADGRGWVLKIANAAEEPALVAAQIAALRHIARADPDLPVPVVL
;
A
#
# COMPACT_ATOMS: atom_id res chain seq x y z
N MET A 1 -11.13 18.94 -12.95
CA MET A 1 -9.68 19.12 -13.21
C MET A 1 -9.00 19.58 -11.92
N THR A 2 -9.14 18.80 -10.84
CA THR A 2 -8.65 19.16 -9.49
C THR A 2 -7.90 17.99 -8.85
N GLU A 3 -8.23 16.75 -9.23
CA GLU A 3 -7.57 15.52 -8.76
C GLU A 3 -6.08 15.40 -9.12
N LEU A 4 -5.63 16.09 -10.19
CA LEU A 4 -4.22 16.02 -10.61
C LEU A 4 -3.29 16.90 -9.76
N MET A 5 -3.82 17.80 -8.92
CA MET A 5 -3.03 18.74 -8.11
C MET A 5 -3.00 18.41 -6.61
N ALA A 6 -3.66 17.34 -6.18
CA ALA A 6 -3.64 16.94 -4.77
C ALA A 6 -2.25 16.42 -4.39
N ASN A 7 -1.65 17.00 -3.36
CA ASN A 7 -0.36 16.56 -2.84
C ASN A 7 -0.47 15.13 -2.30
N ALA A 8 0.56 14.31 -2.54
CA ALA A 8 0.66 13.00 -1.90
C ALA A 8 0.64 13.12 -0.36
N PRO A 9 0.08 12.14 0.36
CA PRO A 9 0.15 12.11 1.81
C PRO A 9 1.61 12.12 2.27
N ARG A 10 1.86 12.76 3.42
CA ARG A 10 3.19 12.85 4.04
C ARG A 10 3.11 12.53 5.53
N LEU A 11 2.79 11.28 5.82
CA LEU A 11 2.87 10.68 7.15
C LEU A 11 4.34 10.35 7.47
N GLY A 12 4.73 10.52 8.73
CA GLY A 12 6.03 10.10 9.24
C GLY A 12 6.12 8.57 9.38
N PRO A 13 7.34 8.00 9.48
CA PRO A 13 7.54 6.57 9.68
C PRO A 13 6.76 6.01 10.88
N ASP A 14 6.75 6.70 12.02
CA ASP A 14 6.05 6.29 13.25
C ASP A 14 4.54 6.04 13.01
N ALA A 15 3.91 6.84 12.15
CA ALA A 15 2.50 6.65 11.79
C ALA A 15 2.29 5.40 10.92
N PHE A 16 3.23 5.08 10.02
CA PHE A 16 3.19 3.83 9.26
C PHE A 16 3.40 2.61 10.18
N GLU A 17 4.29 2.71 11.16
CA GLU A 17 4.52 1.64 12.15
C GLU A 17 3.25 1.39 12.98
N ASP A 18 2.62 2.44 13.50
CA ASP A 18 1.36 2.34 14.25
C ASP A 18 0.25 1.71 13.39
N LEU A 19 0.06 2.21 12.16
CA LEU A 19 -0.98 1.69 11.26
C LEU A 19 -0.71 0.23 10.87
N ALA A 20 0.54 -0.14 10.60
CA ALA A 20 0.93 -1.51 10.27
C ALA A 20 0.67 -2.46 11.43
N GLY A 21 1.06 -2.08 12.65
CA GLY A 21 0.85 -2.86 13.85
C GLY A 21 -0.64 -3.00 14.18
N ARG A 22 -1.38 -1.90 14.15
CA ARG A 22 -2.80 -1.88 14.55
C ARG A 22 -3.74 -2.56 13.56
N HIS A 23 -3.53 -2.37 12.26
CA HIS A 23 -4.46 -2.87 11.25
C HIS A 23 -4.07 -4.23 10.67
N PHE A 24 -2.77 -4.57 10.68
CA PHE A 24 -2.25 -5.77 10.02
C PHE A 24 -1.41 -6.67 10.94
N GLY A 25 -1.13 -6.26 12.18
CA GLY A 25 -0.25 -7.01 13.08
C GLY A 25 1.18 -7.12 12.57
N LEU A 26 1.62 -6.18 11.73
CA LEU A 26 2.92 -6.18 11.08
C LEU A 26 3.89 -5.24 11.79
N SER A 27 5.16 -5.64 11.85
CA SER A 27 6.26 -4.86 12.42
C SER A 27 7.55 -5.13 11.65
N GLY A 28 8.40 -4.12 11.50
CA GLY A 28 9.67 -4.27 10.79
C GLY A 28 10.32 -2.94 10.45
N THR A 29 11.43 -2.97 9.71
CA THR A 29 12.08 -1.75 9.21
C THR A 29 11.29 -1.17 8.04
N LEU A 30 11.02 0.14 8.09
CA LEU A 30 10.38 0.88 7.00
C LEU A 30 11.40 1.55 6.10
N VAL A 31 11.20 1.42 4.78
CA VAL A 31 11.99 2.09 3.74
C VAL A 31 11.05 2.83 2.79
N PRO A 32 11.24 4.15 2.55
CA PRO A 32 10.41 4.89 1.60
C PRO A 32 10.48 4.34 0.19
N LEU A 33 9.33 4.27 -0.48
CA LEU A 33 9.24 3.98 -1.91
C LEU A 33 8.69 5.22 -2.62
N TYR A 34 9.37 5.64 -3.70
CA TYR A 34 8.91 6.76 -4.51
C TYR A 34 7.51 6.47 -5.06
N SER A 35 6.64 7.48 -4.98
CA SER A 35 5.27 7.42 -5.48
C SER A 35 4.82 8.85 -5.80
N GLU A 36 4.06 8.99 -6.88
CA GLU A 36 3.62 10.30 -7.37
C GLU A 36 2.35 10.79 -6.66
N ARG A 37 1.36 9.91 -6.46
CA ARG A 37 0.03 10.26 -5.92
C ARG A 37 -0.17 9.79 -4.48
N ASP A 38 0.24 8.57 -4.21
CA ASP A 38 0.08 7.92 -2.92
C ASP A 38 1.38 8.01 -2.12
N GLN A 39 1.35 7.57 -0.86
CA GLN A 39 2.57 7.38 -0.07
C GLN A 39 2.80 5.91 0.20
N ASN A 40 3.95 5.41 -0.26
CA ASN A 40 4.31 4.01 -0.15
C ASN A 40 5.54 3.82 0.75
N MET A 41 5.49 2.81 1.62
CA MET A 41 6.63 2.36 2.43
C MET A 41 6.80 0.85 2.26
N LEU A 42 8.03 0.39 2.07
CA LEU A 42 8.39 -1.02 2.18
C LEU A 42 8.63 -1.37 3.65
N LEU A 43 7.84 -2.29 4.20
CA LEU A 43 8.08 -2.92 5.49
C LEU A 43 8.87 -4.22 5.27
N ARG A 44 10.01 -4.35 5.95
CA ARG A 44 10.81 -5.59 6.01
C ARG A 44 10.67 -6.19 7.41
N ALA A 45 9.97 -7.32 7.55
CA ALA A 45 9.90 -7.99 8.85
C ALA A 45 11.16 -8.80 9.14
N ALA A 46 11.32 -9.15 10.42
CA ALA A 46 12.42 -9.96 10.91
C ALA A 46 12.44 -11.39 10.32
N ASP A 47 11.31 -11.90 9.86
CA ASP A 47 11.20 -13.22 9.22
C ASP A 47 11.58 -13.22 7.73
N GLY A 48 12.06 -12.09 7.21
CA GLY A 48 12.49 -11.93 5.82
C GLY A 48 11.36 -11.61 4.84
N ARG A 49 10.09 -11.60 5.27
CA ARG A 49 8.97 -11.16 4.42
C ARG A 49 8.97 -9.65 4.24
N GLY A 50 8.47 -9.23 3.08
CA GLY A 50 8.32 -7.82 2.71
C GLY A 50 6.88 -7.48 2.36
N TRP A 51 6.43 -6.30 2.77
CA TRP A 51 5.11 -5.76 2.42
C TRP A 51 5.26 -4.33 1.93
N VAL A 52 4.41 -3.93 1.00
CA VAL A 52 4.24 -2.52 0.64
C VAL A 52 3.03 -1.99 1.38
N LEU A 53 3.26 -1.06 2.30
CA LEU A 53 2.21 -0.27 2.93
C LEU A 53 1.91 0.93 2.03
N LYS A 54 0.63 1.12 1.71
CA LYS A 54 0.17 2.17 0.81
C LYS A 54 -0.90 3.02 1.49
N ILE A 55 -0.67 4.33 1.54
CA ILE A 55 -1.67 5.32 1.95
C ILE A 55 -2.15 6.01 0.68
N ALA A 56 -3.39 5.68 0.29
CA ALA A 56 -4.03 6.30 -0.85
C ALA A 56 -4.20 7.81 -0.63
N ASN A 57 -4.07 8.60 -1.69
CA ASN A 57 -4.39 10.02 -1.64
C ASN A 57 -5.85 10.22 -1.23
N ALA A 58 -6.14 11.20 -0.36
CA ALA A 58 -7.51 11.51 0.04
C ALA A 58 -8.38 12.04 -1.10
N ALA A 59 -7.77 12.52 -2.19
CA ALA A 59 -8.45 12.90 -3.42
C ALA A 59 -8.73 11.71 -4.35
N GLU A 60 -8.32 10.49 -3.98
CA GLU A 60 -8.59 9.29 -4.76
C GLU A 60 -10.01 8.78 -4.50
N GLU A 61 -10.73 8.43 -5.57
CA GLU A 61 -12.07 7.89 -5.44
C GLU A 61 -12.03 6.50 -4.77
N PRO A 62 -12.77 6.26 -3.66
CA PRO A 62 -12.76 4.97 -2.98
C PRO A 62 -13.10 3.79 -3.88
N ALA A 63 -13.95 4.01 -4.89
CA ALA A 63 -14.29 3.02 -5.89
C ALA A 63 -13.09 2.59 -6.75
N LEU A 64 -12.14 3.49 -7.02
CA LEU A 64 -10.93 3.13 -7.76
C LEU A 64 -10.01 2.24 -6.91
N VAL A 65 -9.83 2.57 -5.63
CA VAL A 65 -9.06 1.73 -4.69
C VAL A 65 -9.71 0.33 -4.58
N ALA A 66 -11.04 0.28 -4.47
CA ALA A 66 -11.77 -0.99 -4.43
C ALA A 66 -11.60 -1.80 -5.74
N ALA A 67 -11.62 -1.15 -6.90
CA ALA A 67 -11.38 -1.79 -8.19
C ALA A 67 -9.96 -2.36 -8.31
N GLN A 68 -8.94 -1.62 -7.84
CA GLN A 68 -7.54 -2.10 -7.80
C GLN A 68 -7.41 -3.36 -6.93
N ILE A 69 -8.01 -3.36 -5.74
CA ILE A 69 -8.02 -4.52 -4.83
C ILE A 69 -8.74 -5.70 -5.49
N ALA A 70 -9.90 -5.47 -6.12
CA ALA A 70 -10.66 -6.51 -6.81
C ALA A 70 -9.87 -7.12 -7.97
N ALA A 71 -9.13 -6.31 -8.73
CA ALA A 71 -8.28 -6.78 -9.82
C ALA A 71 -7.15 -7.69 -9.30
N LEU A 72 -6.42 -7.29 -8.26
CA LEU A 72 -5.36 -8.12 -7.68
C LEU A 72 -5.91 -9.44 -7.10
N ARG A 73 -7.08 -9.39 -6.44
CA ARG A 73 -7.77 -10.60 -5.97
C ARG A 73 -8.23 -11.51 -7.09
N HIS A 74 -8.66 -10.95 -8.22
CA HIS A 74 -9.02 -11.73 -9.40
C HIS A 74 -7.80 -12.42 -10.00
N ILE A 75 -6.70 -11.69 -10.18
CA ILE A 75 -5.44 -12.24 -10.69
C ILE A 75 -4.96 -13.40 -9.81
N ALA A 76 -4.90 -13.20 -8.49
CA ALA A 76 -4.45 -14.25 -7.56
C ALA A 76 -5.30 -15.53 -7.59
N ARG A 77 -6.57 -15.45 -8.05
CA ARG A 77 -7.44 -16.62 -8.24
C ARG A 77 -7.30 -17.24 -9.63
N ALA A 78 -7.09 -16.42 -10.65
CA ALA A 78 -7.05 -16.85 -12.05
C ALA A 78 -5.67 -17.42 -12.43
N ASP A 79 -4.59 -16.81 -11.93
CA ASP A 79 -3.21 -17.19 -12.18
C ASP A 79 -2.34 -16.84 -10.95
N PRO A 80 -2.20 -17.76 -9.98
CA PRO A 80 -1.46 -17.52 -8.74
C PRO A 80 0.06 -17.45 -8.95
N ASP A 81 0.57 -17.91 -10.11
CA ASP A 81 2.00 -17.91 -10.43
C ASP A 81 2.44 -16.60 -11.10
N LEU A 82 1.49 -15.74 -11.48
CA LEU A 82 1.80 -14.43 -12.06
C LEU A 82 2.52 -13.54 -11.02
N PRO A 83 3.67 -12.92 -11.37
CA PRO A 83 4.50 -12.18 -10.42
C PRO A 83 3.96 -10.78 -10.12
N VAL A 84 2.75 -10.72 -9.57
CA VAL A 84 2.10 -9.47 -9.12
C VAL A 84 1.92 -9.46 -7.60
N PRO A 85 1.73 -8.28 -6.98
CA PRO A 85 1.45 -8.21 -5.55
C PRO A 85 0.13 -8.89 -5.19
N VAL A 86 0.14 -9.63 -4.08
CA VAL A 86 -1.09 -10.15 -3.46
C VAL A 86 -1.50 -9.21 -2.32
N VAL A 87 -2.78 -8.86 -2.27
CA VAL A 87 -3.36 -8.04 -1.20
C VAL A 87 -3.62 -8.89 0.04
N LEU A 88 -3.18 -8.39 1.20
CA LEU A 88 -3.41 -9.00 2.51
C LEU A 88 -4.89 -8.89 2.95
#